data_AF-A0A924NXP9-F1
#
_entry.id   AF-A0A924NXP9-F1
#
_cell.length_a   1.000
_cell.length_b   1.000
_cell.length_c   1.000
_cell.angle_alpha   90.00
_cell.angle_beta   90.00
_cell.angle_gamma   90.00
#
_symmetry.space_group_name_H-M   'P 1'
#
loop_
_entity.id
_entity.type
_entity.pdbx_description
1 polymer ?
#
loop_
_entity_poly.entity_id
_entity_poly.type
_entity_poly.pdbx_seq_one_letter_code
_entity_poly.pdbx_strand_id
1 'polypeptide(L)'
;MKKILLSAAVFALTATAFSQKKVDDMAKFTTETINLGKIKQGVPTKGVFTVTNVSNQPLIIEQANPTCGCTISDYTKEPIAAGKSGVINATYNAANLGHFDKHLTVKFAGIDEMKSITLTGDVVAAEEMEKAKPAEMKEAVAVPATPVKAVKKTKKTKK
;
A
#
# COMPACT_ATOMS: atom_id res chain seq x y z
N MET A 1 67.57 -22.11 -29.46
CA MET A 1 68.21 -21.68 -28.20
C MET A 1 67.59 -20.34 -27.80
N LYS A 2 67.06 -20.02 -26.63
CA LYS A 2 66.61 -20.69 -25.40
C LYS A 2 65.58 -19.68 -24.80
N LYS A 3 64.38 -20.16 -24.42
CA LYS A 3 63.58 -19.85 -23.22
C LYS A 3 63.52 -18.39 -22.70
N ILE A 4 62.33 -17.77 -22.66
CA ILE A 4 61.65 -17.11 -21.50
C ILE A 4 60.15 -17.05 -21.89
N LEU A 5 59.21 -17.87 -21.42
CA LEU A 5 58.64 -18.15 -20.09
C LEU A 5 57.77 -17.01 -19.51
N LEU A 6 56.46 -17.31 -19.41
CA LEU A 6 55.46 -16.88 -18.43
C LEU A 6 55.34 -15.39 -18.04
N SER A 7 54.16 -14.83 -18.29
CA SER A 7 53.33 -14.22 -17.23
C SER A 7 51.89 -14.05 -17.72
N ALA A 8 51.08 -15.05 -17.38
CA ALA A 8 49.63 -14.97 -17.42
C ALA A 8 49.15 -14.11 -16.25
N ALA A 9 48.34 -13.10 -16.56
CA ALA A 9 47.37 -12.55 -15.62
C ALA A 9 46.22 -11.97 -16.43
N VAL A 10 45.43 -12.89 -17.02
CA VAL A 10 44.07 -12.62 -17.47
C VAL A 10 43.26 -12.26 -16.22
N PHE A 11 43.25 -10.98 -15.86
CA PHE A 11 42.30 -10.44 -14.89
C PHE A 11 41.02 -10.13 -15.67
N ALA A 12 40.30 -11.19 -16.06
CA ALA A 12 38.94 -11.09 -16.53
C ALA A 12 38.08 -10.66 -15.35
N LEU A 13 37.97 -9.34 -15.17
CA LEU A 13 37.02 -8.72 -14.27
C LEU A 13 35.63 -8.94 -14.86
N THR A 14 35.06 -10.13 -14.67
CA THR A 14 33.67 -10.41 -15.00
C THR A 14 32.81 -9.58 -14.06
N ALA A 15 32.38 -8.40 -14.52
CA ALA A 15 31.34 -7.62 -13.89
C ALA A 15 30.04 -8.42 -13.97
N THR A 16 29.74 -9.21 -12.93
CA THR A 16 28.41 -9.77 -12.74
C THR A 16 27.48 -8.61 -12.44
N ALA A 17 26.71 -8.19 -13.46
CA ALA A 17 25.62 -7.25 -13.29
C ALA A 17 24.54 -7.91 -12.43
N PHE A 18 24.51 -7.60 -11.13
CA PHE A 18 23.39 -7.95 -10.27
C PHE A 18 22.19 -7.11 -10.71
N SER A 19 21.20 -7.76 -11.34
CA SER A 19 19.94 -7.12 -11.69
C SER A 19 19.18 -6.80 -10.39
N GLN A 20 19.27 -5.56 -9.95
CA GLN A 20 18.54 -5.06 -8.78
C GLN A 20 17.04 -5.01 -9.14
N LYS A 21 16.23 -5.82 -8.48
CA LYS A 21 14.77 -5.75 -8.59
C LYS A 21 14.31 -4.43 -7.96
N LYS A 22 13.55 -3.63 -8.70
CA LYS A 22 12.92 -2.41 -8.19
C LYS A 22 11.54 -2.72 -7.64
N VAL A 23 11.09 -1.94 -6.66
CA VAL A 23 9.72 -2.11 -6.12
C VAL A 23 8.68 -1.86 -7.21
N ASP A 24 8.85 -0.81 -8.02
CA ASP A 24 7.84 -0.39 -9.00
C ASP A 24 7.62 -1.41 -10.12
N ASP A 25 8.57 -2.32 -10.37
CA ASP A 25 8.43 -3.43 -11.32
C ASP A 25 7.60 -4.59 -10.77
N MET A 26 7.36 -4.63 -9.45
CA MET A 26 6.69 -5.75 -8.78
C MET A 26 5.42 -5.36 -8.04
N ALA A 27 5.38 -4.16 -7.47
CA ALA A 27 4.30 -3.70 -6.60
C ALA A 27 3.80 -2.33 -7.05
N LYS A 28 2.50 -2.21 -7.24
CA LYS A 28 1.83 -0.94 -7.53
C LYS A 28 0.87 -0.59 -6.40
N PHE A 29 1.10 0.56 -5.77
CA PHE A 29 0.18 1.10 -4.77
C PHE A 29 -0.96 1.86 -5.45
N THR A 30 -2.18 1.73 -4.92
CA THR A 30 -3.31 2.57 -5.36
C THR A 30 -3.07 4.03 -5.04
N THR A 31 -2.53 4.29 -3.85
CA THR A 31 -2.01 5.58 -3.43
C THR A 31 -0.85 5.36 -2.47
N GLU A 32 0.15 6.23 -2.52
CA GLU A 32 1.25 6.25 -1.57
C GLU A 32 0.93 7.16 -0.37
N THR A 33 -0.06 8.06 -0.51
CA THR A 33 -0.49 8.96 0.55
C THR A 33 -1.98 8.82 0.82
N ILE A 34 -2.36 8.64 2.09
CA ILE A 34 -3.75 8.67 2.55
C ILE A 34 -3.91 9.83 3.52
N ASN A 35 -4.82 10.74 3.20
CA ASN A 35 -5.25 11.79 4.13
C ASN A 35 -6.53 11.33 4.84
N LEU A 36 -6.48 11.21 6.17
CA LEU A 36 -7.62 10.85 7.01
C LEU A 36 -8.57 12.03 7.27
N GLY A 37 -8.23 13.22 6.80
CA GLY A 37 -8.94 14.46 7.07
C GLY A 37 -8.87 14.83 8.54
N LYS A 38 -9.97 15.37 9.06
CA LYS A 38 -10.11 15.71 10.48
C LYS A 38 -10.54 14.48 11.27
N ILE A 39 -9.73 14.08 12.24
CA ILE A 39 -9.99 12.92 13.11
C ILE A 39 -10.08 13.33 14.58
N LYS A 40 -10.74 12.49 15.38
CA LYS A 40 -10.97 12.75 16.80
C LYS A 40 -9.76 12.46 17.66
N GLN A 41 -9.41 13.42 18.52
CA GLN A 41 -8.41 13.19 19.56
C GLN A 41 -8.76 11.97 20.40
N GLY A 42 -7.77 11.10 20.58
CA GLY A 42 -7.89 9.87 21.37
C GLY A 42 -8.68 8.75 20.69
N VAL A 43 -9.12 8.91 19.44
CA VAL A 43 -9.80 7.86 18.67
C VAL A 43 -8.85 7.32 17.60
N PRO A 44 -8.39 6.06 17.73
CA PRO A 44 -7.56 5.46 16.72
C PRO A 44 -8.27 5.41 15.36
N THR A 45 -7.63 5.92 14.31
CA THR A 45 -8.20 5.94 12.96
C THR A 45 -7.29 5.17 12.00
N LYS A 46 -7.91 4.35 11.14
CA LYS A 46 -7.22 3.46 10.21
C LYS A 46 -7.22 4.04 8.79
N GLY A 47 -6.04 4.10 8.17
CA GLY A 47 -5.85 4.21 6.72
C GLY A 47 -5.53 2.85 6.11
N VAL A 48 -6.03 2.57 4.90
CA VAL A 48 -5.85 1.29 4.21
C VAL A 48 -5.16 1.53 2.87
N PHE A 49 -3.92 1.08 2.76
CA PHE A 49 -3.15 1.12 1.52
C PHE A 49 -3.33 -0.20 0.78
N THR A 50 -3.76 -0.12 -0.47
CA THR A 50 -3.86 -1.29 -1.34
C THR A 50 -2.61 -1.40 -2.20
N VAL A 51 -1.97 -2.57 -2.16
CA VAL A 51 -0.82 -2.90 -3.01
C VAL A 51 -1.23 -4.00 -3.98
N THR A 52 -0.93 -3.82 -5.26
CA THR A 52 -1.22 -4.80 -6.31
C THR A 52 0.08 -5.37 -6.86
N ASN A 53 0.18 -6.69 -6.94
CA ASN A 53 1.32 -7.36 -7.55
C ASN A 53 1.20 -7.27 -9.08
N VAL A 54 2.13 -6.54 -9.70
CA VAL A 54 2.21 -6.36 -11.16
C VAL A 54 3.25 -7.25 -11.83
N SER A 55 3.95 -8.09 -11.05
CA SER A 55 4.93 -9.03 -11.57
C SER A 55 4.34 -10.41 -11.88
N ASN A 56 5.19 -11.27 -12.45
CA ASN A 56 4.89 -12.68 -12.72
C ASN A 56 5.30 -13.63 -11.57
N GLN A 57 5.73 -13.10 -10.42
CA GLN A 57 6.17 -13.89 -9.26
C GLN A 57 5.31 -13.54 -8.04
N PRO A 58 5.14 -14.44 -7.06
CA PRO A 58 4.46 -14.09 -5.81
C PRO A 58 5.17 -12.94 -5.09
N LEU A 59 4.42 -11.94 -4.67
CA LEU A 59 4.92 -10.78 -3.92
C LEU A 59 4.64 -10.98 -2.43
N ILE A 60 5.66 -10.90 -1.60
CA ILE A 60 5.53 -11.06 -0.14
C ILE A 60 5.93 -9.75 0.52
N ILE A 61 5.04 -9.19 1.35
CA ILE A 61 5.36 -8.06 2.22
C ILE A 61 6.11 -8.64 3.43
N GLU A 62 7.41 -8.38 3.55
CA GLU A 62 8.19 -8.80 4.72
C GLU A 62 7.85 -7.96 5.92
N GLN A 63 7.83 -6.63 5.72
CA GLN A 63 7.67 -5.65 6.78
C GLN A 63 6.89 -4.45 6.26
N ALA A 64 6.07 -3.86 7.13
CA ALA A 64 5.47 -2.55 6.91
C ALA A 64 5.58 -1.79 8.23
N ASN A 65 6.71 -1.14 8.50
CA ASN A 65 7.02 -0.56 9.80
C ASN A 65 6.78 0.94 9.79
N PRO A 66 6.02 1.50 10.75
CA PRO A 66 5.92 2.94 10.92
C PRO A 66 7.25 3.51 11.43
N THR A 67 7.58 4.74 11.02
CA THR A 67 8.81 5.42 11.46
C THR A 67 8.74 5.92 12.91
N CYS A 68 7.54 6.00 13.49
CA CYS A 68 7.32 6.42 14.87
C CYS A 68 6.23 5.57 15.56
N GLY A 69 6.35 5.37 16.87
CA GLY A 69 5.53 4.43 17.65
C GLY A 69 4.07 4.84 17.90
N CYS A 70 3.59 5.95 17.35
CA CYS A 70 2.18 6.38 17.48
C CYS A 70 1.26 5.79 16.39
N THR A 71 1.84 5.06 15.44
CA THR A 71 1.13 4.33 14.40
C THR A 71 1.40 2.84 14.57
N ILE A 72 0.37 2.01 14.37
CA ILE A 72 0.48 0.56 14.33
C ILE A 72 0.16 0.11 12.91
N SER A 73 0.91 -0.84 12.40
CA SER A 73 0.70 -1.42 11.07
C SER A 73 0.27 -2.88 11.15
N ASP A 74 -0.62 -3.25 10.26
CA ASP A 74 -1.01 -4.64 9.97
C ASP A 74 -1.04 -4.82 8.45
N TYR A 75 -0.69 -6.00 7.94
CA TYR A 75 -0.56 -6.21 6.50
C TYR A 75 -0.79 -7.66 6.10
N THR A 76 -1.14 -7.86 4.84
CA THR A 76 -1.29 -9.21 4.24
C THR A 76 0.01 -10.01 4.40
N LYS A 77 -0.04 -11.09 5.19
CA LYS A 77 1.10 -11.99 5.43
C LYS A 77 1.25 -13.09 4.38
N GLU A 78 0.16 -13.37 3.68
CA GLU A 78 0.15 -14.38 2.63
C GLU A 78 0.80 -13.83 1.35
N PRO A 79 1.46 -14.69 0.55
CA PRO A 79 1.97 -14.28 -0.76
C PRO A 79 0.86 -13.75 -1.68
N ILE A 80 1.06 -12.55 -2.23
CA ILE A 80 0.15 -11.92 -3.17
C ILE A 80 0.48 -12.47 -4.57
N ALA A 81 -0.43 -13.26 -5.15
CA ALA A 81 -0.24 -13.79 -6.50
C ALA A 81 -0.22 -12.68 -7.58
N ALA A 82 0.30 -13.00 -8.76
CA ALA A 82 0.34 -12.08 -9.90
C ALA A 82 -1.06 -11.51 -10.22
N GLY A 83 -1.15 -10.19 -10.36
CA GLY A 83 -2.40 -9.48 -10.63
C GLY A 83 -3.38 -9.41 -9.45
N LYS A 84 -3.01 -9.93 -8.26
CA LYS A 84 -3.82 -9.82 -7.04
C LYS A 84 -3.35 -8.66 -6.18
N SER A 85 -4.19 -8.28 -5.23
CA SER A 85 -3.92 -7.19 -4.30
C SER A 85 -3.85 -7.68 -2.86
N GLY A 86 -2.95 -7.07 -2.09
CA GLY A 86 -2.90 -7.14 -0.64
C GLY A 86 -3.19 -5.77 -0.03
N VAL A 87 -3.25 -5.73 1.30
CA VAL A 87 -3.56 -4.53 2.07
C VAL A 87 -2.53 -4.28 3.16
N ILE A 88 -2.28 -3.00 3.42
CA ILE A 88 -1.51 -2.50 4.56
C ILE A 88 -2.41 -1.55 5.34
N ASN A 89 -2.81 -1.95 6.53
CA ASN A 89 -3.59 -1.17 7.47
C ASN A 89 -2.65 -0.36 8.36
N ALA A 90 -2.73 0.96 8.32
CA ALA A 90 -2.02 1.87 9.22
C ALA A 90 -3.02 2.50 10.19
N THR A 91 -2.89 2.25 11.48
CA THR A 91 -3.77 2.79 12.52
C THR A 91 -3.02 3.82 13.34
N TYR A 92 -3.43 5.08 13.27
CA TYR A 92 -2.85 6.18 14.04
C TYR A 92 -3.65 6.41 15.32
N ASN A 93 -2.97 6.57 16.47
CA ASN A 93 -3.62 6.67 17.78
C ASN A 93 -4.28 8.03 18.08
N ALA A 94 -3.95 9.08 17.31
CA ALA A 94 -4.49 10.43 17.44
C ALA A 94 -4.39 11.03 18.86
N ALA A 95 -3.30 10.75 19.60
CA ALA A 95 -3.14 11.23 20.98
C ALA A 95 -2.98 12.77 21.09
N ASN A 96 -2.27 13.37 20.13
CA ASN A 96 -1.94 14.79 20.13
C ASN A 96 -2.77 15.54 19.09
N LEU A 97 -3.26 16.74 19.46
CA LEU A 97 -3.96 17.66 18.56
C LEU A 97 -3.01 18.22 17.48
N GLY A 98 -3.60 18.63 16.36
CA GLY A 98 -2.92 19.27 15.24
C GLY A 98 -2.62 18.34 14.07
N HIS A 99 -1.94 18.90 13.07
CA HIS A 99 -1.55 18.19 11.87
C HIS A 99 -0.56 17.06 12.16
N PHE A 100 -0.71 15.94 11.47
CA PHE A 100 0.25 14.85 11.49
C PHE A 100 0.63 14.42 10.08
N ASP A 101 1.89 14.05 9.93
CA ASP A 101 2.43 13.36 8.76
C ASP A 101 3.25 12.16 9.26
N LYS A 102 2.83 10.96 8.86
CA LYS A 102 3.35 9.70 9.38
C LYS A 102 3.79 8.81 8.24
N HIS A 103 5.08 8.55 8.17
CA HIS A 103 5.64 7.64 7.17
C HIS A 103 5.66 6.19 7.68
N LEU A 104 5.42 5.25 6.78
CA LEU A 104 5.62 3.83 6.98
C LEU A 104 6.52 3.30 5.87
N THR A 105 7.49 2.49 6.26
CA THR A 105 8.43 1.83 5.33
C THR A 105 7.97 0.41 5.08
N VAL A 106 7.75 0.08 3.81
CA VAL A 106 7.34 -1.24 3.34
C VAL A 106 8.54 -1.92 2.68
N LYS A 107 8.84 -3.14 3.13
CA LYS A 107 9.87 -4.00 2.57
C LYS A 107 9.23 -5.26 1.99
N PHE A 108 9.66 -5.64 0.80
CA PHE A 108 9.23 -6.85 0.11
C PHE A 108 10.35 -7.89 0.08
N ALA A 109 9.98 -9.17 0.07
CA ALA A 109 10.96 -10.26 0.10
C ALA A 109 11.77 -10.29 -1.21
N GLY A 110 13.10 -10.32 -1.08
CA GLY A 110 14.01 -10.37 -2.24
C GLY A 110 14.10 -9.07 -3.05
N ILE A 111 13.64 -7.94 -2.48
CA ILE A 111 13.78 -6.59 -3.04
C ILE A 111 14.55 -5.74 -2.02
N ASP A 112 15.71 -5.21 -2.41
CA ASP A 112 16.55 -4.40 -1.52
C ASP A 112 15.98 -2.99 -1.32
N GLU A 113 15.24 -2.49 -2.31
CA GLU A 113 14.55 -1.21 -2.26
C GLU A 113 13.34 -1.27 -1.32
N MET A 114 13.25 -0.28 -0.44
CA MET A 114 12.09 -0.09 0.45
C MET A 114 11.18 1.00 -0.09
N LYS A 115 9.86 0.80 0.03
CA LYS A 115 8.86 1.78 -0.38
C LYS A 115 8.37 2.57 0.83
N SER A 116 8.29 3.89 0.73
CA SER A 116 7.68 4.73 1.75
C SER A 116 6.22 5.03 1.39
N ILE A 117 5.31 4.93 2.36
CA ILE A 117 3.92 5.36 2.26
C ILE A 117 3.61 6.33 3.40
N THR A 118 2.66 7.25 3.19
CA THR A 118 2.38 8.36 4.09
C THR A 118 0.92 8.39 4.53
N LEU A 119 0.70 8.51 5.84
CA LEU A 119 -0.60 8.74 6.45
C LEU A 119 -0.61 10.14 7.05
N THR A 120 -1.52 11.00 6.59
CA THR A 120 -1.63 12.40 7.03
C THR A 120 -3.05 12.74 7.47
N GLY A 121 -3.21 13.85 8.17
CA GLY A 121 -4.50 14.38 8.60
C GLY A 121 -4.35 15.39 9.73
N ASP A 122 -5.47 15.76 10.34
CA ASP A 122 -5.53 16.74 11.41
C ASP A 122 -6.32 16.17 12.59
N VAL A 123 -5.69 16.12 13.76
CA VAL A 123 -6.38 15.74 15.00
C VAL A 123 -7.04 16.97 15.60
N VAL A 124 -8.36 16.95 15.71
CA VAL A 124 -9.14 18.07 16.25
C VAL A 124 -9.86 17.65 17.52
N ALA A 125 -10.19 18.65 18.34
CA ALA A 125 -10.96 18.41 19.57
C ALA A 125 -12.35 17.87 19.20
N ALA A 126 -12.94 17.08 20.11
CA ALA A 126 -14.27 16.49 19.90
C ALA A 126 -15.32 17.56 19.51
N GLU A 127 -15.24 18.72 20.15
CA GLU A 127 -16.13 19.86 19.95
C GLU A 127 -16.01 20.50 18.55
N GLU A 128 -14.85 20.38 17.91
CA GLU A 128 -14.60 20.94 16.57
C GLU A 128 -15.12 20.04 15.45
N MET A 129 -15.12 18.71 15.62
CA MET A 129 -15.80 17.81 14.67
C MET A 129 -17.31 17.97 14.68
N GLU A 130 -17.91 18.31 15.82
CA GLU A 130 -19.36 18.54 15.89
C GLU A 130 -19.76 19.85 15.20
N LYS A 131 -18.94 20.89 15.31
CA LYS A 131 -19.12 22.17 14.58
C LYS A 131 -18.85 22.04 13.07
N ALA A 132 -18.09 21.04 12.64
CA ALA A 132 -17.84 20.74 11.23
C ALA A 132 -18.99 19.93 10.56
N LYS A 133 -19.91 19.36 11.34
CA LYS A 133 -21.02 18.53 10.83
C LYS A 133 -22.18 19.27 10.12
N PRO A 134 -22.41 20.61 10.18
CA PRO A 134 -23.55 21.17 9.47
C PRO A 134 -23.40 21.32 7.94
N ALA A 135 -22.22 21.10 7.32
CA ALA A 135 -22.02 21.53 5.92
C ALA A 135 -21.68 20.45 4.86
N GLU A 136 -21.19 19.25 5.21
CA GLU A 136 -20.64 18.31 4.21
C GLU A 136 -21.48 17.05 3.91
N MET A 137 -22.77 17.03 4.27
CA MET A 137 -23.68 15.92 3.93
C MET A 137 -24.87 16.30 3.03
N LYS A 138 -24.76 17.36 2.22
CA LYS A 138 -25.79 17.68 1.20
C LYS A 138 -25.43 17.37 -0.25
N GLU A 139 -24.23 16.88 -0.56
CA GLU A 139 -23.83 16.65 -1.96
C GLU A 139 -23.18 15.29 -2.21
N ALA A 140 -23.72 14.21 -1.64
CA ALA A 140 -23.37 12.85 -2.04
C ALA A 140 -24.52 11.85 -1.84
N VAL A 141 -25.76 12.22 -2.18
CA VAL A 141 -26.82 11.24 -2.50
C VAL A 141 -27.57 11.71 -3.73
N ALA A 142 -26.89 11.67 -4.87
CA ALA A 142 -27.53 11.75 -6.18
C ALA A 142 -26.76 10.90 -7.19
N VAL A 143 -26.72 9.58 -6.97
CA VAL A 143 -26.72 8.64 -8.09
C VAL A 143 -27.80 7.59 -7.77
N PRO A 144 -28.84 7.47 -8.60
CA PRO A 144 -29.97 6.60 -8.32
C PRO A 144 -29.53 5.14 -8.40
N ALA A 145 -29.76 4.40 -7.31
CA ALA A 145 -29.83 2.96 -7.34
C ALA A 145 -30.98 2.54 -8.26
N THR A 146 -30.66 2.13 -9.48
CA THR A 146 -31.58 1.35 -10.31
C THR A 146 -31.61 -0.09 -9.76
N PRO A 147 -32.80 -0.62 -9.40
CA PRO A 147 -32.91 -1.95 -8.85
C PRO A 147 -32.87 -3.01 -9.96
N VAL A 148 -31.92 -3.95 -9.87
CA VAL A 148 -31.96 -5.21 -10.61
C VAL A 148 -33.10 -6.06 -10.03
N LYS A 149 -34.26 -6.04 -10.69
CA LYS A 149 -35.37 -6.97 -10.42
C LYS A 149 -35.13 -8.31 -11.13
N ALA A 150 -34.91 -9.33 -10.30
CA ALA A 150 -35.46 -10.68 -10.38
C ALA A 150 -35.62 -11.34 -11.77
N VAL A 151 -34.68 -12.23 -12.09
CA VAL A 151 -34.88 -13.31 -13.07
C VAL A 151 -35.81 -14.37 -12.46
N LYS A 152 -37.07 -14.42 -12.93
CA LYS A 152 -37.95 -15.57 -12.71
C LYS A 152 -37.84 -16.54 -13.89
N LYS A 153 -37.46 -17.78 -13.58
CA LYS A 153 -37.53 -18.96 -14.46
C LYS A 153 -38.98 -19.34 -14.76
N THR A 154 -39.30 -19.56 -16.05
CA THR A 154 -40.36 -20.46 -16.57
C THR A 154 -40.06 -20.64 -18.06
N LYS A 155 -39.45 -21.74 -18.52
CA LYS A 155 -40.00 -23.08 -18.83
C LYS A 155 -41.15 -23.06 -19.85
N LYS A 156 -40.95 -23.86 -20.92
CA LYS A 156 -41.85 -24.31 -22.01
C LYS A 156 -41.97 -23.37 -23.23
N THR A 157 -42.16 -23.80 -24.49
CA THR A 157 -42.09 -25.06 -25.25
C THR A 157 -42.67 -24.70 -26.64
N LYS A 158 -41.98 -25.04 -27.74
CA LYS A 158 -42.51 -25.56 -29.02
C LYS A 158 -43.80 -24.92 -29.60
N LYS A 159 -43.70 -24.28 -30.77
CA LYS A 159 -44.05 -24.84 -32.09
C LYS A 159 -43.79 -23.79 -33.17
#